data_AF-R9KXA5-F1
#
_entry.id   AF-R9KXA5-F1
#
_cell.length_a   1.000
_cell.length_b   1.000
_cell.length_c   1.000
_cell.angle_alpha   90.00
_cell.angle_beta   90.00
_cell.angle_gamma   90.00
#
_symmetry.space_group_name_H-M   'P 1'
#
loop_
_entity.id
_entity.type
_entity.pdbx_description
1 polymer ?
#
loop_
_entity_poly.entity_id
_entity_poly.type
_entity_poly.pdbx_seq_one_letter_code
_entity_poly.pdbx_strand_id
1 'polypeptide(L)'
;MGKVKLLLDVIGDLRSLADSLQAVADAVADNGAAEAGRTDTKEPEKAGKAGKAAKKEEKPVAKQEPEEKPLTLEEVRAVLAEKSRAGHTEEVRELLNKHGADKLSEIDPAEYAALLAEAEVL
;
A
#
# COMPACT_ATOMS: atom_id res chain seq x y z
N MET A 1 -17.57 24.32 13.25
CA MET A 1 -16.17 24.52 12.81
C MET A 1 -16.19 25.38 11.54
N GLY A 2 -15.31 26.37 11.42
CA GLY A 2 -15.30 27.28 10.28
C GLY A 2 -14.68 26.66 9.02
N LYS A 3 -15.11 27.08 7.83
CA LYS A 3 -14.57 26.63 6.53
C LYS A 3 -13.05 26.82 6.42
N VAL A 4 -12.52 27.88 7.03
CA VAL A 4 -11.07 28.15 7.11
C VAL A 4 -10.33 27.06 7.88
N LYS A 5 -10.92 26.54 8.95
CA LYS A 5 -10.31 25.47 9.74
C LYS A 5 -10.23 24.16 8.94
N LEU A 6 -11.28 23.82 8.19
CA LEU A 6 -11.26 22.66 7.30
C LEU A 6 -10.15 22.76 6.24
N LEU A 7 -9.93 23.95 5.67
CA LEU A 7 -8.84 24.15 4.71
C LEU A 7 -7.45 23.96 5.34
N LEU A 8 -7.25 24.44 6.57
CA LEU A 8 -5.99 24.26 7.29
C LEU A 8 -5.74 22.79 7.65
N ASP A 9 -6.79 22.08 8.05
CA ASP A 9 -6.71 20.66 8.38
C ASP A 9 -6.32 19.85 7.10
N VAL A 10 -6.95 20.14 5.95
CA VAL A 10 -6.59 19.53 4.65
C VAL A 10 -5.16 19.84 4.22
N ILE A 11 -4.68 21.08 4.42
CA ILE A 11 -3.28 21.44 4.11
C ILE A 11 -2.31 20.66 5.00
N GLY A 12 -2.65 20.45 6.27
CA GLY A 12 -1.87 19.62 7.19
C GLY A 12 -1.78 18.17 6.70
N ASP A 13 -2.89 17.60 6.29
CA ASP A 13 -2.96 16.23 5.78
C ASP A 13 -2.14 16.06 4.49
N LEU A 14 -2.20 17.03 3.57
CA LEU A 14 -1.40 17.01 2.34
C LEU A 14 0.11 17.07 2.63
N ARG A 15 0.53 17.82 3.64
CA ARG A 15 1.94 17.90 4.04
C ARG A 15 2.42 16.58 4.65
N SER A 16 1.62 15.97 5.53
CA SER A 16 1.89 14.66 6.10
C SER A 16 2.01 13.57 5.03
N LEU A 17 1.15 13.64 4.00
CA LEU A 17 1.21 12.74 2.86
C LEU A 17 2.50 12.95 2.04
N ALA A 18 2.90 14.20 1.82
CA ALA A 18 4.15 14.51 1.11
C ALA A 18 5.38 13.95 1.84
N ASP A 19 5.44 14.10 3.17
CA ASP A 19 6.52 13.55 3.99
C ASP A 19 6.56 12.01 3.93
N SER A 20 5.38 11.37 3.91
CA SER A 20 5.25 9.91 3.79
C SER A 20 5.73 9.41 2.42
N LEU A 21 5.39 10.11 1.34
CA LEU A 21 5.84 9.78 -0.01
C LEU A 21 7.35 9.97 -0.17
N GLN A 22 7.93 11.00 0.43
CA GLN A 22 9.38 11.22 0.46
C GLN A 22 10.09 10.04 1.13
N ALA A 23 9.59 9.58 2.29
CA ALA A 23 10.18 8.45 3.01
C ALA A 23 10.13 7.15 2.19
N VAL A 24 9.07 6.92 1.42
CA VAL A 24 8.96 5.76 0.51
C VAL A 24 9.96 5.89 -0.65
N ALA A 25 10.10 7.08 -1.23
CA ALA A 25 11.05 7.33 -2.30
C ALA A 25 12.50 7.09 -1.84
N ASP A 26 12.87 7.59 -0.65
CA ASP A 26 14.18 7.38 -0.05
C ASP A 26 14.43 5.88 0.22
N ALA A 27 13.44 5.17 0.77
CA ALA A 27 13.55 3.73 1.03
C ALA A 27 13.70 2.89 -0.25
N VAL A 28 13.07 3.30 -1.36
CA VAL A 28 13.21 2.63 -2.66
C VAL A 28 14.59 2.93 -3.28
N ALA A 29 15.08 4.18 -3.15
CA ALA A 29 16.41 4.55 -3.60
C ALA A 29 17.51 3.80 -2.84
N ASP A 30 17.35 3.66 -1.51
CA ASP A 30 18.27 2.88 -0.67
C ASP A 30 18.21 1.37 -0.96
N ASN A 31 17.02 0.82 -1.27
CA ASN A 31 16.90 -0.58 -1.69
C ASN A 31 17.51 -0.87 -3.07
N GLY A 32 17.54 0.13 -3.97
CA GLY A 32 18.17 0.03 -5.28
C GLY A 32 19.69 0.20 -5.26
N ALA A 33 20.24 0.81 -4.20
CA ALA A 33 21.66 1.13 -4.08
C ALA A 33 22.53 -0.02 -3.50
N ALA A 34 21.93 -1.16 -3.15
CA ALA A 34 22.67 -2.29 -2.55
C ALA A 34 23.57 -3.06 -3.55
N GLU A 35 23.50 -2.79 -4.85
CA GLU A 35 24.24 -3.55 -5.90
C GLU A 35 25.20 -2.69 -6.76
N ALA A 36 25.65 -1.52 -6.32
CA ALA A 36 26.78 -0.85 -6.99
C ALA A 36 27.57 0.12 -6.08
N GLY A 37 28.74 -0.33 -5.62
CA GLY A 37 29.92 0.53 -5.53
C GLY A 37 30.00 1.48 -4.32
N ARG A 38 30.76 1.04 -3.32
CA ARG A 38 31.35 1.85 -2.24
C ARG A 38 32.39 2.84 -2.80
N THR A 39 32.31 4.14 -2.45
CA THR A 39 33.38 5.17 -2.26
C THR A 39 32.70 6.56 -2.31
N ASP A 40 32.70 7.45 -1.32
CA ASP A 40 33.76 7.90 -0.41
C ASP A 40 33.20 8.51 0.89
N THR A 41 33.62 7.93 2.02
CA THR A 41 34.27 8.60 3.16
C THR A 41 33.67 9.87 3.77
N LYS A 42 33.02 9.74 4.95
CA LYS A 42 33.48 10.44 6.18
C LYS A 42 32.94 9.80 7.48
N GLU A 43 33.77 8.98 8.11
CA GLU A 43 33.83 8.80 9.58
C GLU A 43 35.22 9.37 10.02
N PRO A 44 35.54 9.64 11.31
CA PRO A 44 34.77 9.40 12.54
C PRO A 44 34.90 10.48 13.65
N GLU A 45 34.33 10.16 14.82
CA GLU A 45 34.58 10.69 16.18
C GLU A 45 33.91 12.03 16.57
N LYS A 46 33.34 12.25 17.78
CA LYS A 46 33.40 11.54 19.06
C LYS A 46 32.34 12.09 20.04
N ALA A 47 32.00 11.24 21.02
CA ALA A 47 31.61 11.56 22.41
C ALA A 47 30.29 12.34 22.61
N GLY A 48 29.23 11.67 23.07
CA GLY A 48 28.94 11.48 24.50
C GLY A 48 27.73 12.38 24.87
N LYS A 49 26.75 12.03 25.70
CA LYS A 49 26.64 11.15 26.85
C LYS A 49 25.16 10.77 27.01
N ALA A 50 24.90 9.49 27.30
CA ALA A 50 24.29 8.99 28.53
C ALA A 50 22.81 9.33 28.80
N GLY A 51 22.01 8.27 28.99
CA GLY A 51 20.68 8.36 29.61
C GLY A 51 19.71 7.32 29.05
N LYS A 52 19.90 6.01 29.27
CA LYS A 52 19.46 5.24 30.47
C LYS A 52 18.10 4.53 30.23
N ALA A 53 18.12 3.23 30.55
CA ALA A 53 17.01 2.28 30.77
C ALA A 53 16.28 1.79 29.51
N ALA A 54 16.61 0.61 28.99
CA ALA A 54 16.16 -0.71 29.47
C ALA A 54 14.69 -1.01 29.13
N LYS A 55 14.46 -1.97 28.22
CA LYS A 55 13.93 -3.32 28.53
C LYS A 55 13.15 -3.93 27.35
N LYS A 56 13.47 -5.21 27.09
CA LYS A 56 12.69 -6.26 26.38
C LYS A 56 12.61 -6.16 24.85
N GLU A 57 13.12 -7.16 24.11
CA GLU A 57 12.39 -8.39 23.70
C GLU A 57 11.14 -7.99 22.90
N GLU A 58 11.01 -8.21 21.60
CA GLU A 58 11.04 -9.49 20.88
C GLU A 58 11.01 -9.22 19.35
N LYS A 59 11.74 -10.03 18.58
CA LYS A 59 11.29 -10.46 17.24
C LYS A 59 10.02 -11.30 17.46
N PRO A 60 8.96 -11.22 16.64
CA PRO A 60 9.06 -11.69 15.24
C PRO A 60 8.25 -10.81 14.24
N VAL A 61 8.77 -10.54 13.05
CA VAL A 61 8.44 -11.32 11.83
C VAL A 61 6.96 -11.75 11.79
N ALA A 62 6.08 -10.84 11.37
CA ALA A 62 4.86 -11.23 10.67
C ALA A 62 5.27 -11.46 9.19
N LYS A 63 5.50 -12.70 8.75
CA LYS A 63 4.45 -13.53 8.11
C LYS A 63 3.53 -12.63 7.29
N GLN A 64 3.72 -12.36 5.99
CA GLN A 64 4.00 -13.31 4.92
C GLN A 64 3.46 -14.70 5.26
N GLU A 65 2.14 -14.80 5.27
CA GLU A 65 1.46 -16.03 4.88
C GLU A 65 1.34 -16.02 3.35
N PRO A 66 2.21 -16.74 2.64
CA PRO A 66 1.92 -17.28 1.33
C PRO A 66 1.23 -18.64 1.52
N GLU A 67 -0.09 -18.67 1.53
CA GLU A 67 -0.87 -19.93 1.52
C GLU A 67 -2.32 -19.59 1.13
N GLU A 68 -3.00 -20.21 0.19
CA GLU A 68 -2.69 -21.12 -0.92
C GLU A 68 -3.98 -21.11 -1.77
N LYS A 69 -3.87 -20.90 -3.08
CA LYS A 69 -4.87 -21.24 -4.13
C LYS A 69 -6.36 -21.31 -3.72
N PRO A 70 -7.09 -20.20 -3.89
CA PRO A 70 -8.20 -20.16 -4.84
C PRO A 70 -7.80 -19.26 -6.01
N LEU A 71 -8.66 -19.06 -7.01
CA LEU A 71 -8.42 -18.18 -8.17
C LEU A 71 -7.62 -16.92 -7.79
N THR A 72 -6.52 -16.65 -8.50
CA THR A 72 -5.56 -15.64 -8.03
C THR A 72 -6.26 -14.29 -7.97
N LEU A 73 -6.34 -13.72 -6.76
CA LEU A 73 -6.83 -12.37 -6.54
C LEU A 73 -6.15 -11.34 -7.46
N GLU A 74 -4.94 -11.67 -7.92
CA GLU A 74 -4.19 -10.92 -8.93
C GLU A 74 -4.85 -10.91 -10.30
N GLU A 75 -5.27 -12.04 -10.85
CA GLU A 75 -5.91 -12.09 -12.17
C GLU A 75 -7.23 -11.31 -12.17
N VAL A 76 -8.06 -11.49 -11.12
CA VAL A 76 -9.34 -10.78 -11.00
C VAL A 76 -9.11 -9.27 -10.84
N ARG A 77 -8.11 -8.87 -10.04
CA ARG A 77 -7.69 -7.46 -9.94
C ARG A 77 -7.17 -6.91 -11.26
N ALA A 78 -6.39 -7.70 -12.01
CA ALA A 78 -5.84 -7.27 -13.29
C ALA A 78 -6.95 -7.02 -14.31
N VAL A 79 -7.90 -7.95 -14.45
CA VAL A 79 -9.04 -7.82 -15.38
C VAL A 79 -9.93 -6.63 -14.98
N LEU A 80 -10.28 -6.49 -13.70
CA LEU A 80 -11.09 -5.36 -13.24
C LEU A 80 -10.35 -4.02 -13.38
N ALA A 81 -9.04 -3.99 -13.18
CA ALA A 81 -8.22 -2.80 -13.42
C ALA A 81 -8.13 -2.46 -14.92
N GLU A 82 -8.05 -3.46 -15.79
CA GLU A 82 -8.05 -3.28 -17.24
C GLU A 82 -9.41 -2.76 -17.74
N LYS A 83 -10.52 -3.31 -17.24
CA LYS A 83 -11.88 -2.83 -17.54
C LYS A 83 -12.14 -1.43 -16.99
N SER A 84 -11.66 -1.12 -15.77
CA SER A 84 -11.68 0.24 -15.24
C SER A 84 -10.88 1.21 -16.13
N ARG A 85 -9.70 0.82 -16.62
CA ARG A 85 -8.91 1.60 -17.58
C ARG A 85 -9.61 1.76 -18.93
N ALA A 86 -10.41 0.79 -19.35
CA ALA A 86 -11.24 0.87 -20.55
C ALA A 86 -12.42 1.85 -20.40
N GLY A 87 -12.68 2.37 -19.19
CA GLY A 87 -13.76 3.31 -18.90
C GLY A 87 -14.91 2.72 -18.09
N HIS A 88 -14.92 1.40 -17.87
CA HIS A 88 -15.98 0.69 -17.15
C HIS A 88 -15.82 0.74 -15.62
N THR A 89 -15.28 1.83 -15.11
CA THR A 89 -14.96 1.96 -13.67
C THR A 89 -16.22 1.99 -12.80
N GLU A 90 -17.32 2.58 -13.31
CA GLU A 90 -18.59 2.60 -12.59
C GLU A 90 -19.25 1.21 -12.59
N GLU A 91 -19.27 0.50 -13.72
CA GLU A 91 -19.85 -0.84 -13.77
C GLU A 91 -19.07 -1.84 -12.92
N VAL A 92 -17.73 -1.75 -12.90
CA VAL A 92 -16.87 -2.51 -11.99
C VAL A 92 -17.23 -2.22 -10.53
N ARG A 93 -17.47 -0.96 -10.17
CA ARG A 93 -17.80 -0.55 -8.79
C ARG A 93 -19.21 -0.96 -8.38
N GLU A 94 -20.17 -0.93 -9.30
CA GLU A 94 -21.51 -1.45 -9.08
C GLU A 94 -21.50 -2.97 -8.91
N LEU A 95 -20.68 -3.69 -9.70
CA LEU A 95 -20.50 -5.14 -9.57
C LEU A 95 -19.99 -5.50 -8.18
N LEU A 96 -18.90 -4.85 -7.73
CA LEU A 96 -18.37 -5.05 -6.38
C LEU A 96 -19.46 -4.79 -5.32
N ASN A 97 -20.20 -3.68 -5.45
CA ASN A 97 -21.29 -3.34 -4.53
C ASN A 97 -22.49 -4.32 -4.57
N LYS A 98 -22.81 -4.90 -5.72
CA LYS A 98 -23.84 -5.97 -5.85
C LYS A 98 -23.45 -7.22 -5.07
N HIS A 99 -22.16 -7.53 -5.03
CA HIS A 99 -21.61 -8.60 -4.19
C HIS A 99 -21.40 -8.16 -2.73
N GLY A 100 -21.77 -6.92 -2.37
CA GLY A 100 -21.81 -6.42 -1.00
C GLY A 100 -20.52 -5.80 -0.49
N ALA A 101 -19.56 -5.48 -1.36
CA ALA A 101 -18.26 -4.96 -0.95
C ALA A 101 -17.71 -3.91 -1.92
N ASP A 102 -16.93 -2.95 -1.43
CA ASP A 102 -16.31 -1.92 -2.28
C ASP A 102 -15.00 -2.40 -2.93
N LYS A 103 -14.47 -3.54 -2.50
CA LYS A 103 -13.15 -4.05 -2.90
C LYS A 103 -13.18 -5.57 -3.07
N LEU A 104 -12.43 -6.08 -4.05
CA LEU A 104 -12.19 -7.53 -4.23
C LEU A 104 -11.71 -8.23 -2.96
N SER A 105 -10.95 -7.54 -2.11
CA SER A 105 -10.43 -8.09 -0.86
C SER A 105 -11.51 -8.34 0.20
N GLU A 106 -12.70 -7.78 0.04
CA GLU A 106 -13.85 -7.96 0.94
C GLU A 106 -14.92 -8.88 0.33
N ILE A 107 -14.70 -9.34 -0.90
CA ILE A 107 -15.60 -10.25 -1.62
C ILE A 107 -15.12 -11.67 -1.40
N ASP A 108 -16.07 -12.57 -1.18
CA ASP A 108 -15.77 -13.99 -0.99
C ASP A 108 -15.14 -14.59 -2.27
N PRO A 109 -14.12 -15.46 -2.14
CA PRO A 109 -13.48 -16.10 -3.30
C PRO A 109 -14.43 -16.91 -4.19
N ALA A 110 -15.58 -17.33 -3.65
CA ALA A 110 -16.64 -18.00 -4.40
C ALA A 110 -17.33 -17.05 -5.41
N GLU A 111 -17.38 -15.76 -5.12
CA GLU A 111 -18.01 -14.73 -5.95
C GLU A 111 -17.05 -14.19 -7.01
N TYR A 112 -15.73 -14.40 -6.88
CA TYR A 112 -14.75 -13.97 -7.89
C TYR A 112 -15.01 -14.55 -9.27
N ALA A 113 -15.51 -15.78 -9.36
CA ALA A 113 -15.84 -16.40 -10.64
C ALA A 113 -17.01 -15.69 -11.35
N ALA A 114 -18.03 -15.27 -10.59
CA ALA A 114 -19.14 -14.49 -11.11
C ALA A 114 -18.69 -13.08 -11.51
N LEU A 115 -17.86 -12.45 -10.68
CA LEU A 115 -17.29 -11.13 -10.94
C LEU A 115 -16.41 -11.09 -12.20
N LEU A 116 -15.60 -12.14 -12.42
CA LEU A 116 -14.80 -12.27 -13.64
C LEU A 116 -15.68 -12.40 -14.88
N ALA A 117 -16.72 -13.25 -14.81
CA ALA A 117 -17.64 -13.45 -15.92
C ALA A 117 -18.41 -12.18 -16.29
N GLU A 118 -18.89 -11.43 -15.29
CA GLU A 118 -19.59 -10.17 -15.55
C GLU A 118 -18.62 -9.05 -15.99
N ALA A 119 -17.40 -9.01 -15.45
CA ALA A 119 -16.37 -8.07 -15.88
C ALA A 119 -15.89 -8.33 -17.31
N GLU A 120 -15.80 -9.58 -17.76
CA GLU A 120 -15.44 -9.91 -19.14
C GLU A 120 -16.49 -9.42 -20.15
N VAL A 121 -17.76 -9.36 -19.77
CA VAL A 121 -18.89 -8.97 -20.64
C VAL A 121 -19.06 -7.45 -20.79
N LEU A 122 -18.50 -6.65 -19.87
CA LEU A 122 -18.48 -5.17 -19.91
C LEU A 122 -17.49 -4.64 -20.97
#